data_AF-A0A7V3NAB3-F1
#
_entry.id   AF-A0A7V3NAB3-F1
#
_cell.length_a   1.000
_cell.length_b   1.000
_cell.length_c   1.000
_cell.angle_alpha   90.00
_cell.angle_beta   90.00
_cell.angle_gamma   90.00
#
_symmetry.space_group_name_H-M   'P 1'
#
loop_
_entity.id
_entity.type
_entity.pdbx_description
1 polymer ?
#
loop_
_entity_poly.entity_id
_entity_poly.type
_entity_poly.pdbx_seq_one_letter_code
_entity_poly.pdbx_strand_id
1 'polypeptide(L)'
;KSWFRTDPAAGDWEPLVLDNERLDLAVAHGAAYYGMVRRGMGVRIAAALARTYYLGVESDPPAALCVVPAGIEPGHDVDLACRRFDLRVSEPVEFPLYVSSVRLTDKPGELIPVDREQMTPLPPLRTVLRTLKKGEPTRVSVELHARLTEIGTLDLWCSETEGRRSWRLQFDVRSATQTDIAAHESAAEQQGMIDEAAWEVCRELIERTFGPGGTERPEGLVKRLSEALGMGRNDWPTSLLRRMWEALLEAEAGRRRSPIHESRWLNLVGFALRPGYGLAVDDWRVAETWRRLQGKLLHPAPMCRTEWWILWRRIAGGLSAGQQQALADPLLAPIRAWYHQATTGRGKGGEFASGTHEAAEVWRLLGSLELLPASTKLELGRMLVELVGKKKLEAVRSAMVWALGRIGARQPVYGPLNTVVPPEFAAAWLQKVMQLKPADAAVGLAVMLLARRTDDRYRDLPESHRRAAVTWLRDQHASQHFLELVEQGGRLAEEEQGMVFGESLPKGLRIL
;
A
#
# COMPACT_ATOMS: atom_id res chain seq x y z
N LYS A 1 34.96 19.55 27.61
CA LYS A 1 35.30 19.74 26.19
C LYS A 1 34.11 20.42 25.54
N SER A 2 34.27 21.65 25.04
CA SER A 2 33.21 22.35 24.30
C SER A 2 33.04 21.66 22.93
N TRP A 3 31.80 21.38 22.54
CA TRP A 3 31.49 20.82 21.21
C TRP A 3 31.61 21.86 20.09
N PHE A 4 31.65 23.15 20.44
CA PHE A 4 31.78 24.28 19.50
C PHE A 4 33.02 25.13 19.85
N ARG A 5 33.73 25.65 18.83
CA ARG A 5 34.87 26.56 19.05
C ARG A 5 34.36 27.91 19.54
N THR A 6 34.98 28.43 20.61
CA THR A 6 34.69 29.75 21.17
C THR A 6 35.71 30.82 20.74
N ASP A 7 36.72 30.45 19.96
CA ASP A 7 37.81 31.36 19.55
C ASP A 7 37.80 31.56 18.02
N PRO A 8 37.51 32.79 17.53
CA PRO A 8 37.47 33.11 16.11
C PRO A 8 38.85 33.20 15.43
N ALA A 9 39.97 33.08 16.17
CA ALA A 9 41.32 33.17 15.61
C ALA A 9 41.94 31.82 15.17
N ALA A 10 41.28 30.70 15.42
CA ALA A 10 41.73 29.38 14.95
C ALA A 10 41.09 29.09 13.58
N GLY A 11 41.94 28.94 12.54
CA GLY A 11 41.53 28.76 11.13
C GLY A 11 40.52 27.64 10.85
N ASP A 12 40.10 27.54 9.58
CA ASP A 12 38.96 26.74 9.08
C ASP A 12 38.59 25.53 9.95
N TRP A 13 37.38 25.57 10.52
CA TRP A 13 36.83 24.45 11.27
C TRP A 13 36.40 23.37 10.27
N GLU A 14 36.92 22.15 10.46
CA GLU A 14 36.47 20.97 9.72
C GLU A 14 35.88 19.94 10.68
N PRO A 15 34.75 19.30 10.33
CA PRO A 15 34.17 18.24 11.14
C PRO A 15 35.15 17.06 11.23
N LEU A 16 35.32 16.51 12.43
CA LEU A 16 36.08 15.27 12.61
C LEU A 16 35.34 14.13 11.91
N VAL A 17 35.91 13.63 10.82
CA VAL A 17 35.43 12.42 10.15
C VAL A 17 35.85 11.23 10.98
N LEU A 18 34.87 10.50 11.54
CA LEU A 18 35.14 9.26 12.26
C LEU A 18 35.45 8.15 11.26
N ASP A 19 36.51 7.39 11.55
CA ASP A 19 36.87 6.25 10.73
C ASP A 19 35.86 5.09 10.93
N ASN A 20 35.44 4.48 9.83
CA ASN A 20 34.55 3.33 9.83
C ASN A 20 34.91 2.44 8.65
N GLU A 21 35.58 1.32 8.94
CA GLU A 21 36.08 0.37 7.95
C GLU A 21 34.96 -0.22 7.06
N ARG A 22 33.72 -0.24 7.53
CA ARG A 22 32.58 -0.88 6.84
C ARG A 22 31.30 -0.04 6.92
N LEU A 23 31.30 1.02 6.10
CA LEU A 23 30.14 1.88 5.89
C LEU A 23 28.88 1.09 5.44
N ASP A 24 29.07 -0.02 4.72
CA ASP A 24 28.00 -0.91 4.27
C ASP A 24 27.26 -1.62 5.43
N LEU A 25 27.92 -1.83 6.58
CA LEU A 25 27.33 -2.43 7.77
C LEU A 25 26.90 -1.44 8.84
N ALA A 26 27.25 -0.16 8.70
CA ALA A 26 27.05 0.83 9.75
C ALA A 26 25.59 0.85 10.26
N VAL A 27 24.61 0.77 9.34
CA VAL A 27 23.18 0.72 9.66
C VAL A 27 22.80 -0.57 10.38
N ALA A 28 23.27 -1.73 9.91
CA ALA A 28 22.96 -3.03 10.50
C ALA A 28 23.56 -3.17 11.91
N HIS A 29 24.78 -2.67 12.13
CA HIS A 29 25.42 -2.61 13.44
C HIS A 29 24.64 -1.71 14.41
N GLY A 30 24.24 -0.52 13.95
CA GLY A 30 23.38 0.38 14.73
C GLY A 30 22.05 -0.27 15.13
N ALA A 31 21.39 -0.97 14.19
CA ALA A 31 20.14 -1.67 14.45
C ALA A 31 20.31 -2.85 15.44
N ALA A 32 21.39 -3.63 15.30
CA ALA A 32 21.70 -4.72 16.23
C ALA A 32 22.01 -4.20 17.64
N TYR A 33 22.80 -3.12 17.75
CA TYR A 33 23.07 -2.45 19.02
C TYR A 33 21.78 -1.91 19.65
N TYR A 34 20.91 -1.27 18.85
CA TYR A 34 19.60 -0.80 19.33
C TYR A 34 18.73 -1.95 19.86
N GLY A 35 18.74 -3.10 19.19
CA GLY A 35 18.07 -4.32 19.66
C GLY A 35 18.59 -4.80 21.03
N MET A 36 19.88 -4.66 21.30
CA MET A 36 20.49 -4.95 22.61
C MET A 36 20.08 -3.92 23.67
N VAL A 37 20.07 -2.63 23.31
CA VAL A 37 19.63 -1.53 24.19
C VAL A 37 18.19 -1.74 24.64
N ARG A 38 17.29 -2.16 23.74
CA ARG A 38 15.90 -2.51 24.08
C ARG A 38 15.76 -3.68 25.06
N ARG A 39 16.80 -4.51 25.20
CA ARG A 39 16.88 -5.60 26.19
C ARG A 39 17.60 -5.18 27.48
N GLY A 40 17.82 -3.87 27.67
CA GLY A 40 18.52 -3.32 28.83
C GLY A 40 20.05 -3.39 28.74
N MET A 41 20.61 -3.72 27.57
CA MET A 41 22.06 -3.84 27.37
C MET A 41 22.59 -2.73 26.46
N GLY A 42 23.26 -1.73 27.05
CA GLY A 42 23.91 -0.63 26.32
C GLY A 42 23.39 0.75 26.71
N VAL A 43 23.80 1.76 25.94
CA VAL A 43 23.43 3.16 26.17
C VAL A 43 22.32 3.56 25.21
N ARG A 44 21.19 4.01 25.74
CA ARG A 44 20.08 4.55 24.94
C ARG A 44 20.34 6.02 24.65
N ILE A 45 20.39 6.38 23.37
CA ILE A 45 20.36 7.77 22.93
C ILE A 45 18.89 8.10 22.66
N ALA A 46 18.30 8.94 23.49
CA ALA A 46 16.96 9.46 23.28
C ALA A 46 17.07 10.85 22.66
N ALA A 47 16.47 11.05 21.49
CA ALA A 47 16.17 12.37 20.98
C ALA A 47 14.78 12.75 21.50
N ALA A 48 14.72 13.65 22.47
CA ALA A 48 13.46 14.22 22.92
C ALA A 48 12.78 14.94 21.75
N LEU A 49 11.45 14.96 21.72
CA LEU A 49 10.73 15.61 20.64
C LEU A 49 11.08 17.09 20.56
N ALA A 50 11.55 17.55 19.40
CA ALA A 50 11.84 18.96 19.15
C ALA A 50 10.58 19.76 18.74
N ARG A 51 9.39 19.14 18.80
CA ARG A 51 8.15 19.69 18.29
C ARG A 51 6.97 19.26 19.14
N THR A 52 5.96 20.12 19.21
CA THR A 52 4.68 19.85 19.86
C THR A 52 3.62 19.57 18.79
N TYR A 53 2.78 18.56 19.03
CA TYR A 53 1.66 18.19 18.17
C TYR A 53 0.34 18.62 18.79
N TYR A 54 -0.56 19.14 17.95
CA TYR A 54 -1.87 19.61 18.37
C TYR A 54 -2.99 19.02 17.51
N LEU A 55 -4.13 18.76 18.14
CA LEU A 55 -5.36 18.32 17.49
C LEU A 55 -6.34 19.50 17.44
N GLY A 56 -6.80 19.88 16.26
CA GLY A 56 -7.84 20.90 16.10
C GLY A 56 -9.15 20.45 16.73
N VAL A 57 -9.81 21.35 17.45
CA VAL A 57 -11.15 21.12 18.01
C VAL A 57 -12.12 22.18 17.52
N GLU A 58 -13.38 21.78 17.32
CA GLU A 58 -14.44 22.70 16.90
C GLU A 58 -14.71 23.72 18.02
N SER A 59 -14.34 24.98 17.78
CA SER A 59 -14.44 26.10 18.72
C SER A 59 -14.50 27.43 17.97
N ASP A 60 -15.12 28.44 18.58
CA ASP A 60 -15.14 29.82 18.08
C ASP A 60 -14.59 30.76 19.16
N PRO A 61 -13.38 31.34 18.98
CA PRO A 61 -12.48 31.21 17.82
C PRO A 61 -11.80 29.82 17.73
N PRO A 62 -11.23 29.43 16.55
CA PRO A 62 -10.60 28.14 16.36
C PRO A 62 -9.45 27.87 17.33
N ALA A 63 -9.47 26.70 17.96
CA ALA A 63 -8.46 26.26 18.91
C ALA A 63 -7.93 24.86 18.59
N ALA A 64 -6.72 24.58 19.08
CA ALA A 64 -6.07 23.28 18.98
C ALA A 64 -5.61 22.82 20.38
N LEU A 65 -5.81 21.53 20.64
CA LEU A 65 -5.46 20.85 21.87
C LEU A 65 -4.04 20.30 21.77
N CYS A 66 -3.15 20.63 22.70
CA CYS A 66 -1.84 20.02 22.77
C CYS A 66 -1.97 18.53 23.14
N VAL A 67 -1.66 17.64 22.19
CA VAL A 67 -1.77 16.18 22.37
C VAL A 67 -0.44 15.56 22.80
N VAL A 68 0.68 16.03 22.23
CA VAL A 68 2.03 15.56 22.59
C VAL A 68 2.98 16.76 22.63
N PRO A 69 3.42 17.22 23.80
CA PRO A 69 4.38 18.31 23.93
C PRO A 69 5.78 17.91 23.49
N ALA A 70 6.55 18.91 23.07
CA ALA A 70 7.99 18.78 22.90
C ALA A 70 8.66 18.31 24.21
N GLY A 71 9.77 17.59 24.08
CA GLY A 71 10.50 17.05 25.23
C GLY A 71 10.07 15.65 25.67
N ILE A 72 8.93 15.13 25.22
CA ILE A 72 8.52 13.75 25.50
C ILE A 72 9.36 12.76 24.70
N GLU A 73 9.80 11.68 25.35
CA GLU A 73 10.45 10.57 24.68
C GLU A 73 9.41 9.73 23.90
N PRO A 74 9.66 9.42 22.61
CA PRO A 74 8.80 8.52 21.85
C PRO A 74 8.56 7.19 22.58
N GLY A 75 7.32 6.70 22.52
CA GLY A 75 6.83 5.50 23.19
C GLY A 75 6.08 5.76 24.50
N HIS A 76 6.13 6.99 25.04
CA HIS A 76 5.35 7.35 26.23
C HIS A 76 3.90 7.68 25.91
N ASP A 77 3.00 7.20 26.76
CA ASP A 77 1.59 7.56 26.76
C ASP A 77 1.38 8.93 27.40
N VAL A 78 0.59 9.76 26.72
CA VAL A 78 0.13 11.06 27.20
C VAL A 78 -1.37 10.96 27.40
N ASP A 79 -1.78 10.93 28.66
CA ASP A 79 -3.18 10.90 29.03
C ASP A 79 -3.74 12.33 29.09
N LEU A 80 -4.82 12.60 28.34
CA LEU A 80 -5.48 13.91 28.28
C LEU A 80 -6.78 13.92 29.09
N ALA A 81 -6.91 13.07 30.12
CA ALA A 81 -8.06 12.92 31.02
C ALA A 81 -8.54 14.22 31.72
N CYS A 82 -7.80 15.32 31.61
CA CYS A 82 -8.20 16.62 32.16
C CYS A 82 -9.44 17.23 31.48
N ARG A 83 -9.87 16.71 30.32
CA ARG A 83 -11.02 17.22 29.56
C ARG A 83 -11.78 16.09 28.86
N ARG A 84 -13.10 16.26 28.77
CA ARG A 84 -14.00 15.41 27.99
C ARG A 84 -14.35 16.09 26.68
N PHE A 85 -14.47 15.30 25.62
CA PHE A 85 -14.78 15.77 24.27
C PHE A 85 -16.02 15.05 23.74
N ASP A 86 -16.84 15.77 22.97
CA ASP A 86 -17.93 15.16 22.21
C ASP A 86 -17.41 14.68 20.86
N LEU A 87 -17.33 13.36 20.69
CA LEU A 87 -16.94 12.72 19.44
C LEU A 87 -18.18 12.48 18.58
N ARG A 88 -18.22 13.06 17.39
CA ARG A 88 -19.28 12.81 16.40
C ARG A 88 -19.10 11.43 15.76
N VAL A 89 -20.16 10.62 15.77
CA VAL A 89 -20.17 9.26 15.23
C VAL A 89 -21.29 9.08 14.20
N SER A 90 -21.12 8.12 13.31
CA SER A 90 -22.00 7.76 12.19
C SER A 90 -22.16 8.83 11.10
N GLU A 91 -21.31 9.86 11.11
CA GLU A 91 -21.21 10.89 10.08
C GLU A 91 -19.73 11.16 9.71
N PRO A 92 -19.44 11.74 8.53
CA PRO A 92 -18.09 12.17 8.17
C PRO A 92 -17.56 13.24 9.11
N VAL A 93 -16.40 12.98 9.70
CA VAL A 93 -15.69 13.88 10.63
C VAL A 93 -14.26 14.11 10.15
N GLU A 94 -13.74 15.30 10.44
CA GLU A 94 -12.36 15.70 10.15
C GLU A 94 -11.61 15.95 11.46
N PHE A 95 -10.39 15.42 11.56
CA PHE A 95 -9.44 15.65 12.64
C PHE A 95 -8.24 16.44 12.09
N PRO A 96 -8.26 17.78 12.18
CA PRO A 96 -7.13 18.61 11.80
C PRO A 96 -5.97 18.37 12.77
N LEU A 97 -4.77 18.14 12.24
CA LEU A 97 -3.57 17.99 13.05
C LEU A 97 -2.61 19.14 12.73
N TYR A 98 -1.93 19.65 13.75
CA TYR A 98 -0.94 20.72 13.63
C TYR A 98 0.36 20.33 14.31
N VAL A 99 1.46 20.88 13.82
CA VAL A 99 2.79 20.74 14.41
C VAL A 99 3.42 22.12 14.64
N SER A 100 4.10 22.30 15.76
CA SER A 100 4.88 23.51 16.05
C SER A 100 6.30 23.17 16.47
N SER A 101 7.28 23.87 15.92
CA SER A 101 8.69 23.85 16.34
C SER A 101 9.06 25.03 17.24
N VAL A 102 8.18 26.00 17.43
CA VAL A 102 8.43 27.21 18.25
C VAL A 102 7.70 27.16 19.59
N ARG A 103 6.58 26.46 19.65
CA ARG A 103 5.77 26.28 20.87
C ARG A 103 6.14 24.99 21.61
N LEU A 104 7.23 25.05 22.38
CA LEU A 104 7.83 23.88 23.03
C LEU A 104 7.47 23.70 24.52
N THR A 105 6.72 24.64 25.11
CA THR A 105 6.43 24.67 26.56
C THR A 105 4.95 24.46 26.91
N ASP A 106 4.11 24.26 25.90
CA ASP A 106 2.69 24.01 26.06
C ASP A 106 2.44 22.67 26.75
N LYS A 107 1.40 22.59 27.59
CA LYS A 107 1.12 21.41 28.41
C LYS A 107 0.16 20.44 27.71
N PRO A 108 0.27 19.12 27.96
CA PRO A 108 -0.75 18.16 27.51
C PRO A 108 -2.16 18.58 27.93
N GLY A 109 -3.10 18.57 27.00
CA GLY A 109 -4.51 18.90 27.24
C GLY A 109 -4.80 20.40 27.32
N GLU A 110 -3.79 21.25 27.11
CA GLU A 110 -3.96 22.69 27.00
C GLU A 110 -4.60 23.05 25.65
N LEU A 111 -5.58 23.94 25.69
CA LEU A 111 -6.31 24.39 24.51
C LEU A 111 -5.82 25.78 24.12
N ILE A 112 -5.31 25.92 22.90
CA ILE A 112 -4.58 27.10 22.44
C ILE A 112 -5.22 27.60 21.15
N PRO A 113 -5.35 28.92 20.93
CA PRO A 113 -5.82 29.46 19.66
C PRO A 113 -4.95 28.99 18.48
N VAL A 114 -5.57 28.65 17.36
CA VAL A 114 -4.84 28.27 16.14
C VAL A 114 -4.15 29.51 15.56
N ASP A 115 -2.83 29.55 15.65
CA ASP A 115 -1.98 30.58 15.05
C ASP A 115 -1.18 29.99 13.88
N ARG A 116 -1.45 30.45 12.66
CA ARG A 116 -0.80 29.97 11.44
C ARG A 116 0.68 30.36 11.32
N GLU A 117 1.14 31.35 12.09
CA GLU A 117 2.57 31.72 12.12
C GLU A 117 3.37 30.79 13.03
N GLN A 118 2.72 30.17 14.02
CA GLN A 118 3.36 29.32 15.01
C GLN A 118 3.04 27.82 14.82
N MET A 119 1.99 27.49 14.07
CA MET A 119 1.50 26.14 13.85
C MET A 119 1.37 25.82 12.37
N THR A 120 2.03 24.75 11.93
CA THR A 120 1.92 24.23 10.57
C THR A 120 0.84 23.16 10.52
N PRO A 121 -0.18 23.28 9.65
CA PRO A 121 -1.18 22.23 9.48
C PRO A 121 -0.55 21.01 8.81
N LEU A 122 -0.92 19.83 9.30
CA LEU A 122 -0.65 18.53 8.71
C LEU A 122 -1.87 18.07 7.91
N PRO A 123 -1.72 17.14 6.94
CA PRO A 123 -2.86 16.55 6.25
C PRO A 123 -3.90 16.05 7.26
N PRO A 124 -5.15 16.55 7.21
CA PRO A 124 -6.15 16.21 8.20
C PRO A 124 -6.66 14.79 7.99
N LEU A 125 -7.00 14.11 9.08
CA LEU A 125 -7.60 12.79 9.00
C LEU A 125 -9.12 12.92 8.86
N ARG A 126 -9.66 12.54 7.70
CA ARG A 126 -11.10 12.48 7.45
C ARG A 126 -11.59 11.05 7.55
N THR A 127 -12.63 10.80 8.32
CA THR A 127 -13.16 9.43 8.53
C THR A 127 -14.62 9.44 8.96
N VAL A 128 -15.31 8.29 8.91
CA VAL A 128 -16.67 8.11 9.43
C VAL A 128 -16.60 7.13 10.58
N LEU A 129 -16.98 7.56 11.79
CA LEU A 129 -16.87 6.72 12.99
C LEU A 129 -18.11 5.83 13.12
N ARG A 130 -18.04 4.58 12.67
CA ARG A 130 -19.21 3.69 12.70
C ARG A 130 -19.40 3.07 14.08
N THR A 131 -20.65 2.98 14.52
CA THR A 131 -21.03 2.21 15.70
C THR A 131 -21.66 0.87 15.29
N LEU A 132 -21.50 -0.16 16.10
CA LEU A 132 -21.93 -1.53 15.80
C LEU A 132 -23.47 -1.72 15.87
N LYS A 133 -24.22 -0.80 16.50
CA LYS A 133 -25.68 -0.88 16.64
C LYS A 133 -26.39 0.26 15.90
N LYS A 134 -27.37 -0.10 15.06
CA LYS A 134 -28.30 0.87 14.45
C LYS A 134 -29.14 1.54 15.53
N GLY A 135 -29.11 2.89 15.59
CA GLY A 135 -29.93 3.69 16.50
C GLY A 135 -29.20 4.32 17.69
N GLU A 136 -27.87 4.28 17.71
CA GLU A 136 -27.06 4.94 18.75
C GLU A 136 -26.94 6.46 18.56
N PRO A 137 -26.66 7.21 19.64
CA PRO A 137 -26.50 8.66 19.59
C PRO A 137 -25.35 9.05 18.64
N THR A 138 -25.55 10.13 17.88
CA THR A 138 -24.58 10.70 16.94
C THR A 138 -23.41 11.41 17.62
N ARG A 139 -23.42 11.54 18.95
CA ARG A 139 -22.35 12.11 19.76
C ARG A 139 -22.05 11.20 20.94
N VAL A 140 -20.77 10.96 21.19
CA VAL A 140 -20.28 10.14 22.31
C VAL A 140 -19.24 10.94 23.09
N SER A 141 -19.39 11.01 24.41
CA SER A 141 -18.39 11.63 25.30
C SER A 141 -17.16 10.73 25.41
N VAL A 142 -15.98 11.28 25.07
CA VAL A 142 -14.71 10.57 25.07
C VAL A 142 -13.62 11.29 25.85
N GLU A 143 -12.69 10.50 26.37
CA GLU A 143 -11.37 10.90 26.84
C GLU A 143 -10.33 10.59 25.76
N LEU A 144 -9.35 11.47 25.62
CA LEU A 144 -8.29 11.33 24.62
C LEU A 144 -7.01 10.81 25.28
N HIS A 145 -6.37 9.86 24.62
CA HIS A 145 -5.00 9.45 24.96
C HIS A 145 -4.16 9.53 23.69
N ALA A 146 -2.92 9.98 23.80
CA ALA A 146 -2.02 10.09 22.67
C ALA A 146 -0.70 9.38 22.96
N ARG A 147 -0.10 8.77 21.94
CA ARG A 147 1.23 8.18 22.01
C ARG A 147 1.96 8.49 20.71
N LEU A 148 3.11 9.13 20.81
CA LEU A 148 4.01 9.19 19.67
C LEU A 148 4.91 7.95 19.69
N THR A 149 4.83 7.13 18.65
CA THR A 149 5.66 5.93 18.52
C THR A 149 7.11 6.30 18.13
N GLU A 150 8.07 5.41 18.47
CA GLU A 150 9.48 5.57 18.08
C GLU A 150 9.69 5.65 16.56
N ILE A 151 8.72 5.18 15.78
CA ILE A 151 8.75 5.16 14.32
C ILE A 151 8.13 6.42 13.69
N GLY A 152 7.73 7.42 14.49
CA GLY A 152 7.19 8.70 14.03
C GLY A 152 5.73 8.67 13.60
N THR A 153 4.93 7.77 14.18
CA THR A 153 3.47 7.74 14.05
C THR A 153 2.85 8.23 15.35
N LEU A 154 1.92 9.20 15.28
CA LEU A 154 1.12 9.65 16.41
C LEU A 154 -0.14 8.79 16.48
N ASP A 155 -0.26 7.94 17.50
CA ASP A 155 -1.49 7.24 17.84
C ASP A 155 -2.35 8.13 18.75
N LEU A 156 -3.64 8.25 18.46
CA LEU A 156 -4.64 8.97 19.25
C LEU A 156 -5.83 8.04 19.51
N TRP A 157 -6.08 7.73 20.77
CA TRP A 157 -7.25 6.96 21.22
C TRP A 157 -8.33 7.91 21.70
N CYS A 158 -9.56 7.69 21.23
CA CYS A 158 -10.77 8.28 21.79
C CYS A 158 -11.51 7.20 22.58
N SER A 159 -11.42 7.22 23.90
CA SER A 159 -12.04 6.24 24.80
C SER A 159 -13.35 6.76 25.34
N GLU A 160 -14.45 6.04 25.16
CA GLU A 160 -15.76 6.42 25.68
C GLU A 160 -15.79 6.46 27.21
N THR A 161 -16.28 7.57 27.79
CA THR A 161 -16.26 7.77 29.25
C THR A 161 -17.22 6.87 30.03
N GLU A 162 -18.36 6.53 29.43
CA GLU A 162 -19.43 5.75 30.09
C GLU A 162 -19.54 4.31 29.54
N GLY A 163 -18.63 3.94 28.65
CA GLY A 163 -18.65 2.65 27.95
C GLY A 163 -17.28 1.96 27.93
N ARG A 164 -17.15 0.96 27.05
CA ARG A 164 -15.90 0.20 26.85
C ARG A 164 -15.31 0.42 25.46
N ARG A 165 -15.88 1.33 24.68
CA ARG A 165 -15.46 1.58 23.31
C ARG A 165 -14.23 2.46 23.32
N SER A 166 -13.25 2.09 22.51
CA SER A 166 -12.09 2.94 22.26
C SER A 166 -11.76 2.87 20.78
N TRP A 167 -11.42 4.03 20.27
CA TRP A 167 -11.29 4.31 18.86
C TRP A 167 -9.90 4.83 18.59
N ARG A 168 -9.09 4.05 17.87
CA ARG A 168 -7.71 4.43 17.56
C ARG A 168 -7.61 5.09 16.19
N LEU A 169 -7.12 6.31 16.18
CA LEU A 169 -6.67 7.08 15.03
C LEU A 169 -5.14 7.03 15.03
N GLN A 170 -4.50 6.96 13.89
CA GLN A 170 -3.06 7.21 13.83
C GLN A 170 -2.74 8.21 12.72
N PHE A 171 -1.62 8.90 12.87
CA PHE A 171 -1.17 9.95 11.97
C PHE A 171 0.31 9.71 11.65
N ASP A 172 0.67 9.68 10.37
CA ASP A 172 2.08 9.73 10.00
C ASP A 172 2.56 11.18 10.14
N VAL A 173 3.45 11.43 11.09
CA VAL A 173 3.98 12.77 11.33
C VAL A 173 5.37 12.95 10.74
N ARG A 174 5.90 11.99 9.96
CA ARG A 174 7.23 12.09 9.33
C ARG A 174 7.18 12.79 7.98
N SER A 175 6.13 12.57 7.21
CA SER A 175 5.95 13.13 5.85
C SER A 175 6.04 14.65 5.82
N ALA A 176 5.67 15.34 6.91
CA ALA A 176 5.77 16.79 7.04
C ALA A 176 7.10 17.32 7.63
N THR A 177 8.03 16.43 8.01
CA THR A 177 9.23 16.81 8.78
C THR A 177 10.55 16.53 8.06
N GLN A 178 10.52 15.76 6.97
CA GLN A 178 11.67 15.50 6.12
C GLN A 178 11.53 16.25 4.79
N THR A 179 12.42 17.21 4.54
CA THR A 179 12.49 17.99 3.29
C THR A 179 12.96 17.19 2.07
N ASP A 180 13.45 15.95 2.25
CA ASP A 180 14.07 15.14 1.18
C ASP A 180 13.21 13.97 0.68
N ILE A 181 12.01 13.78 1.22
CA ILE A 181 11.02 12.91 0.59
C ILE A 181 10.03 13.85 -0.06
N ALA A 182 10.21 14.10 -1.36
CA ALA A 182 9.16 14.71 -2.18
C ALA A 182 7.88 13.95 -1.83
N ALA A 183 6.93 14.67 -1.22
CA ALA A 183 5.64 14.14 -0.83
C ALA A 183 5.05 13.44 -2.06
N HIS A 184 5.24 12.13 -2.15
CA HIS A 184 4.31 11.33 -2.90
C HIS A 184 3.01 11.57 -2.16
N GLU A 185 2.07 12.19 -2.85
CA GLU A 185 0.66 12.19 -2.49
C GLU A 185 0.21 10.72 -2.43
N SER A 186 0.65 9.98 -1.41
CA SER A 186 0.08 8.70 -1.06
C SER A 186 -1.27 9.02 -0.47
N ALA A 187 -2.29 8.93 -1.32
CA ALA A 187 -3.71 8.90 -0.99
C ALA A 187 -4.10 7.72 -0.04
N ALA A 188 -3.14 7.19 0.73
CA ALA A 188 -3.28 6.15 1.73
C ALA A 188 -3.10 6.68 3.17
N GLU A 189 -2.90 7.99 3.37
CA GLU A 189 -2.79 8.60 4.71
C GLU A 189 -4.14 8.85 5.41
N GLN A 190 -5.26 8.34 4.90
CA GLN A 190 -6.51 8.26 5.66
C GLN A 190 -6.55 6.94 6.43
N GLN A 191 -6.02 6.99 7.63
CA GLN A 191 -6.07 5.89 8.57
C GLN A 191 -7.50 5.68 9.04
N GLY A 192 -8.16 4.66 8.51
CA GLY A 192 -9.47 4.29 9.02
C GLY A 192 -9.37 3.84 10.47
N MET A 193 -10.38 4.23 11.25
CA MET A 193 -10.43 3.98 12.67
C MET A 193 -10.77 2.50 12.94
N ILE A 194 -10.17 1.93 13.98
CA ILE A 194 -10.44 0.55 14.40
C ILE A 194 -11.11 0.59 15.77
N ASP A 195 -12.27 -0.04 15.88
CA ASP A 195 -12.86 -0.39 17.18
C ASP A 195 -12.04 -1.55 17.78
N GLU A 196 -11.37 -1.30 18.91
CA GLU A 196 -10.50 -2.29 19.56
C GLU A 196 -11.27 -3.55 19.99
N ALA A 197 -12.55 -3.43 20.36
CA ALA A 197 -13.36 -4.60 20.70
C ALA A 197 -13.66 -5.45 19.45
N ALA A 198 -13.94 -4.80 18.32
CA ALA A 198 -14.14 -5.50 17.04
C ALA A 198 -12.83 -6.13 16.53
N TRP A 199 -11.70 -5.45 16.75
CA TRP A 199 -10.38 -6.02 16.45
C TRP A 199 -10.10 -7.28 17.28
N GLU A 200 -10.35 -7.25 18.59
CA GLU A 200 -10.10 -8.43 19.43
C GLU A 200 -10.91 -9.65 18.98
N VAL A 201 -12.16 -9.45 18.58
CA VAL A 201 -12.96 -10.53 17.96
C VAL A 201 -12.31 -11.02 16.66
N CYS A 202 -11.80 -10.13 15.82
CA CYS A 202 -11.11 -10.49 14.59
C CYS A 202 -9.81 -11.26 14.85
N ARG A 203 -9.02 -10.83 15.85
CA ARG A 203 -7.79 -11.50 16.28
C ARG A 203 -8.10 -12.91 16.78
N GLU A 204 -9.12 -13.07 17.61
CA GLU A 204 -9.58 -14.38 18.08
C GLU A 204 -10.02 -15.29 16.94
N LEU A 205 -10.75 -14.78 15.94
CA LEU A 205 -11.17 -15.57 14.77
C LEU A 205 -9.96 -16.07 13.95
N ILE A 206 -8.94 -15.23 13.79
CA ILE A 206 -7.68 -15.61 13.13
C ILE A 206 -6.97 -16.69 13.97
N GLU A 207 -6.88 -16.50 15.28
CA GLU A 207 -6.23 -17.43 16.22
C GLU A 207 -6.94 -18.79 16.28
N ARG A 208 -8.28 -18.82 16.34
CA ARG A 208 -9.08 -20.05 16.32
C ARG A 208 -9.02 -20.81 14.99
N THR A 209 -8.60 -20.15 13.92
CA THR A 209 -8.45 -20.76 12.59
C THR A 209 -7.00 -21.25 12.35
N PHE A 210 -6.00 -20.39 12.62
CA PHE A 210 -4.60 -20.64 12.26
C PHE A 210 -3.65 -20.82 13.46
N GLY A 211 -4.07 -20.44 14.67
CA GLY A 211 -3.24 -20.55 15.87
C GLY A 211 -3.00 -22.00 16.30
N PRO A 212 -2.06 -22.27 17.23
CA PRO A 212 -1.62 -23.61 17.60
C PRO A 212 -2.77 -24.57 17.98
N GLY A 213 -3.77 -24.07 18.71
CA GLY A 213 -4.96 -24.81 19.15
C GLY A 213 -6.22 -24.59 18.31
N GLY A 214 -6.13 -23.90 17.17
CA GLY A 214 -7.30 -23.58 16.36
C GLY A 214 -8.01 -24.84 15.85
N THR A 215 -9.34 -24.88 15.90
CA THR A 215 -10.16 -26.01 15.41
C THR A 215 -11.14 -25.60 14.31
N GLU A 216 -11.26 -24.29 14.06
CA GLU A 216 -12.22 -23.76 13.11
C GLU A 216 -11.73 -23.91 11.67
N ARG A 217 -12.68 -24.11 10.76
CA ARG A 217 -12.39 -24.25 9.34
C ARG A 217 -12.01 -22.89 8.73
N PRO A 218 -10.95 -22.83 7.90
CA PRO A 218 -10.52 -21.59 7.25
C PRO A 218 -11.51 -21.10 6.19
N GLU A 219 -12.37 -21.98 5.67
CA GLU A 219 -13.46 -21.61 4.79
C GLU A 219 -14.44 -20.66 5.50
N GLY A 220 -14.78 -19.55 4.84
CA GLY A 220 -15.71 -18.56 5.38
C GLY A 220 -15.11 -17.63 6.45
N LEU A 221 -13.80 -17.72 6.78
CA LEU A 221 -13.16 -16.79 7.71
C LEU A 221 -13.37 -15.32 7.31
N VAL A 222 -13.21 -14.96 6.04
CA VAL A 222 -13.46 -13.59 5.53
C VAL A 222 -14.89 -13.13 5.81
N LYS A 223 -15.87 -14.04 5.69
CA LYS A 223 -17.29 -13.75 5.96
C LYS A 223 -17.49 -13.46 7.44
N ARG A 224 -16.95 -14.31 8.32
CA ARG A 224 -17.01 -14.15 9.78
C ARG A 224 -16.32 -12.86 10.25
N LEU A 225 -15.18 -12.52 9.66
CA LEU A 225 -14.49 -11.24 9.90
C LEU A 225 -15.34 -10.06 9.45
N SER A 226 -15.99 -10.13 8.28
CA SER A 226 -16.87 -9.07 7.77
C SER A 226 -18.09 -8.87 8.66
N GLU A 227 -18.67 -9.97 9.17
CA GLU A 227 -19.78 -9.95 10.12
C GLU A 227 -19.36 -9.33 11.46
N ALA A 228 -18.17 -9.68 11.98
CA ALA A 228 -17.63 -9.11 13.21
C ALA A 228 -17.36 -7.59 13.11
N LEU A 229 -16.89 -7.13 11.94
CA LEU A 229 -16.58 -5.72 11.68
C LEU A 229 -17.80 -4.89 11.26
N GLY A 230 -18.93 -5.53 10.95
CA GLY A 230 -20.12 -4.86 10.43
C GLY A 230 -19.91 -4.17 9.07
N MET A 231 -18.89 -4.56 8.31
CA MET A 231 -18.53 -3.96 7.02
C MET A 231 -17.98 -4.99 6.04
N GLY A 232 -18.20 -4.76 4.75
CA GLY A 232 -17.70 -5.64 3.69
C GLY A 232 -16.18 -5.58 3.59
N ARG A 233 -15.57 -6.69 3.15
CA ARG A 233 -14.09 -6.80 3.04
C ARG A 233 -13.41 -5.69 2.22
N ASN A 234 -14.12 -5.10 1.25
CA ASN A 234 -13.58 -4.05 0.40
C ASN A 234 -13.55 -2.68 1.11
N ASP A 235 -14.29 -2.54 2.22
CA ASP A 235 -14.35 -1.33 3.03
C ASP A 235 -13.42 -1.41 4.27
N TRP A 236 -12.67 -2.50 4.42
CA TRP A 236 -11.72 -2.65 5.53
C TRP A 236 -10.59 -1.61 5.41
N PRO A 237 -10.34 -0.82 6.46
CA PRO A 237 -9.31 0.21 6.41
C PRO A 237 -7.90 -0.37 6.41
N THR A 238 -6.95 0.34 5.82
CA THR A 238 -5.57 -0.14 5.67
C THR A 238 -4.89 -0.43 7.01
N SER A 239 -5.16 0.39 8.04
CA SER A 239 -4.70 0.17 9.42
C SER A 239 -5.12 -1.20 9.98
N LEU A 240 -6.40 -1.57 9.81
CA LEU A 240 -6.93 -2.88 10.20
C LEU A 240 -6.25 -3.99 9.41
N LEU A 241 -6.12 -3.80 8.10
CA LEU A 241 -5.46 -4.78 7.23
C LEU A 241 -4.02 -5.04 7.68
N ARG A 242 -3.25 -4.04 8.12
CA ARG A 242 -1.89 -4.26 8.64
C ARG A 242 -1.87 -5.01 9.97
N ARG A 243 -2.83 -4.78 10.88
CA ARG A 243 -2.97 -5.59 12.10
C ARG A 243 -3.34 -7.04 11.77
N MET A 244 -4.25 -7.25 10.82
CA MET A 244 -4.61 -8.58 10.35
C MET A 244 -3.39 -9.30 9.76
N TRP A 245 -2.54 -8.59 9.00
CA TRP A 245 -1.28 -9.13 8.50
C TRP A 245 -0.38 -9.58 9.67
N GLU A 246 -0.22 -8.76 10.72
CA GLU A 246 0.59 -9.12 11.91
C GLU A 246 0.08 -10.41 12.57
N ALA A 247 -1.23 -10.48 12.87
CA ALA A 247 -1.84 -11.65 13.48
C ALA A 247 -1.75 -12.92 12.59
N LEU A 248 -1.86 -12.76 11.27
CA LEU A 248 -1.69 -13.89 10.33
C LEU A 248 -0.24 -14.39 10.31
N LEU A 249 0.75 -13.49 10.37
CA LEU A 249 2.16 -13.85 10.42
C LEU A 249 2.54 -14.54 11.73
N GLU A 250 1.97 -14.13 12.86
CA GLU A 250 2.12 -14.83 14.14
C GLU A 250 1.53 -16.26 14.08
N ALA A 251 0.41 -16.42 13.40
CA ALA A 251 -0.27 -17.70 13.20
C ALA A 251 0.22 -18.50 11.97
N GLU A 252 1.40 -18.20 11.42
CA GLU A 252 1.95 -18.83 10.20
C GLU A 252 1.97 -20.37 10.27
N ALA A 253 2.23 -20.95 11.45
CA ALA A 253 2.32 -22.40 11.64
C ALA A 253 1.03 -23.14 11.23
N GLY A 254 -0.14 -22.48 11.33
CA GLY A 254 -1.44 -23.02 10.93
C GLY A 254 -1.54 -23.43 9.46
N ARG A 255 -0.71 -22.84 8.58
CA ARG A 255 -0.64 -23.20 7.16
C ARG A 255 -0.32 -24.69 6.93
N ARG A 256 0.43 -25.32 7.84
CA ARG A 256 0.86 -26.72 7.71
C ARG A 256 -0.30 -27.72 7.82
N ARG A 257 -1.44 -27.31 8.38
CA ARG A 257 -2.57 -28.20 8.68
C ARG A 257 -3.22 -28.82 7.45
N SER A 258 -3.45 -28.04 6.40
CA SER A 258 -3.95 -28.55 5.13
C SER A 258 -3.71 -27.58 3.97
N PRO A 259 -3.81 -28.03 2.70
CA PRO A 259 -3.74 -27.14 1.54
C PRO A 259 -4.78 -26.01 1.57
N ILE A 260 -5.94 -26.26 2.17
CA ILE A 260 -6.99 -25.25 2.31
C ILE A 260 -6.56 -24.15 3.30
N HIS A 261 -5.92 -24.53 4.42
CA HIS A 261 -5.38 -23.55 5.37
C HIS A 261 -4.34 -22.68 4.71
N GLU A 262 -3.37 -23.28 3.99
CA GLU A 262 -2.35 -22.49 3.30
C GLU A 262 -2.95 -21.57 2.23
N SER A 263 -3.86 -22.06 1.38
CA SER A 263 -4.47 -21.21 0.34
C SER A 263 -5.24 -20.02 0.92
N ARG A 264 -6.02 -20.22 1.99
CA ARG A 264 -6.78 -19.15 2.66
C ARG A 264 -5.89 -18.18 3.40
N TRP A 265 -4.83 -18.67 4.02
CA TRP A 265 -3.82 -17.84 4.67
C TRP A 265 -3.09 -16.96 3.64
N LEU A 266 -2.62 -17.53 2.53
CA LEU A 266 -1.95 -16.78 1.45
C LEU A 266 -2.88 -15.70 0.88
N ASN A 267 -4.14 -16.05 0.64
CA ASN A 267 -5.14 -15.09 0.18
C ASN A 267 -5.28 -13.92 1.15
N LEU A 268 -5.46 -14.20 2.44
CA LEU A 268 -5.67 -13.18 3.46
C LEU A 268 -4.43 -12.32 3.69
N VAL A 269 -3.22 -12.90 3.71
CA VAL A 269 -1.97 -12.14 3.87
C VAL A 269 -1.76 -11.19 2.69
N GLY A 270 -1.94 -11.67 1.45
CA GLY A 270 -1.85 -10.82 0.27
C GLY A 270 -2.92 -9.72 0.26
N PHE A 271 -4.14 -10.04 0.72
CA PHE A 271 -5.21 -9.06 0.86
C PHE A 271 -4.85 -7.99 1.91
N ALA A 272 -4.36 -8.43 3.07
CA ALA A 272 -4.01 -7.60 4.22
C ALA A 272 -2.82 -6.66 3.96
N LEU A 273 -1.92 -7.03 3.03
CA LEU A 273 -0.72 -6.24 2.74
C LEU A 273 -0.82 -5.40 1.46
N ARG A 274 -1.89 -5.51 0.65
CA ARG A 274 -2.03 -4.75 -0.60
C ARG A 274 -2.00 -3.22 -0.38
N PRO A 275 -1.45 -2.41 -1.30
CA PRO A 275 -0.69 -2.78 -2.50
C PRO A 275 0.79 -3.14 -2.24
N GLY A 276 1.19 -3.34 -0.99
CA GLY A 276 2.58 -3.54 -0.55
C GLY A 276 3.26 -2.26 -0.06
N TYR A 277 2.57 -1.12 -0.09
CA TYR A 277 3.05 0.19 0.33
C TYR A 277 1.85 1.07 0.75
N GLY A 278 2.14 2.25 1.27
CA GLY A 278 1.13 3.27 1.60
C GLY A 278 0.89 3.46 3.10
N LEU A 279 1.42 2.58 3.96
CA LEU A 279 1.52 2.82 5.40
C LEU A 279 2.96 2.67 5.89
N ALA A 280 3.25 3.34 7.00
CA ALA A 280 4.53 3.21 7.69
C ALA A 280 4.87 1.73 7.95
N VAL A 281 6.14 1.38 7.70
CA VAL A 281 6.70 0.04 7.91
C VAL A 281 6.21 -1.01 6.90
N ASP A 282 5.47 -0.63 5.85
CA ASP A 282 5.07 -1.57 4.79
C ASP A 282 6.27 -2.22 4.09
N ASP A 283 7.36 -1.50 3.87
CA ASP A 283 8.60 -2.06 3.30
C ASP A 283 9.13 -3.25 4.13
N TRP A 284 9.07 -3.12 5.46
CA TRP A 284 9.47 -4.20 6.37
C TRP A 284 8.45 -5.35 6.34
N ARG A 285 7.14 -5.08 6.29
CA ARG A 285 6.10 -6.12 6.18
C ARG A 285 6.24 -6.92 4.88
N VAL A 286 6.53 -6.25 3.77
CA VAL A 286 6.80 -6.90 2.49
C VAL A 286 8.10 -7.70 2.56
N ALA A 287 9.18 -7.16 3.14
CA ALA A 287 10.42 -7.89 3.32
C ALA A 287 10.27 -9.12 4.24
N GLU A 288 9.48 -9.03 5.30
CA GLU A 288 9.16 -10.17 6.18
C GLU A 288 8.34 -11.22 5.42
N THR A 289 7.29 -10.80 4.72
CA THR A 289 6.47 -11.69 3.88
C THR A 289 7.34 -12.41 2.84
N TRP A 290 8.22 -11.68 2.17
CA TRP A 290 9.21 -12.24 1.24
C TRP A 290 10.08 -13.30 1.91
N ARG A 291 10.68 -12.99 3.07
CA ARG A 291 11.60 -13.90 3.78
C ARG A 291 10.93 -15.21 4.19
N ARG A 292 9.66 -15.14 4.64
CA ARG A 292 8.89 -16.33 5.06
C ARG A 292 8.51 -17.22 3.90
N LEU A 293 8.21 -16.60 2.76
CA LEU A 293 7.58 -17.27 1.64
C LEU A 293 8.59 -17.68 0.56
N GLN A 294 9.66 -16.95 0.28
CA GLN A 294 10.56 -17.20 -0.86
C GLN A 294 10.90 -18.70 -1.07
N GLY A 295 10.30 -19.31 -2.10
CA GLY A 295 10.50 -20.71 -2.50
C GLY A 295 9.79 -21.79 -1.67
N LYS A 296 8.86 -21.44 -0.76
CA LYS A 296 8.33 -22.33 0.29
C LYS A 296 6.79 -22.37 0.34
N LEU A 297 6.17 -22.93 -0.70
CA LEU A 297 4.82 -23.47 -0.55
C LEU A 297 4.91 -24.78 0.26
N LEU A 298 4.13 -24.89 1.32
CA LEU A 298 4.10 -26.08 2.18
C LEU A 298 3.35 -27.22 1.48
N HIS A 299 2.28 -26.89 0.77
CA HIS A 299 1.46 -27.82 0.01
C HIS A 299 1.55 -27.50 -1.49
N PRO A 300 2.05 -28.41 -2.33
CA PRO A 300 2.19 -28.21 -3.78
C PRO A 300 0.85 -28.33 -4.54
N ALA A 301 -0.25 -27.87 -3.95
CA ALA A 301 -1.57 -27.91 -4.54
C ALA A 301 -1.79 -26.73 -5.52
N PRO A 302 -2.50 -26.92 -6.65
CA PRO A 302 -2.80 -25.84 -7.60
C PRO A 302 -3.50 -24.62 -6.97
N MET A 303 -4.35 -24.84 -5.96
CA MET A 303 -5.01 -23.76 -5.22
C MET A 303 -4.00 -22.89 -4.44
N CYS A 304 -2.98 -23.51 -3.83
CA CYS A 304 -1.94 -22.79 -3.11
C CYS A 304 -1.06 -21.99 -4.08
N ARG A 305 -0.70 -22.57 -5.24
CA ARG A 305 0.05 -21.87 -6.29
C ARG A 305 -0.73 -20.69 -6.87
N THR A 306 -2.03 -20.85 -7.07
CA THR A 306 -2.88 -19.74 -7.54
C THR A 306 -2.87 -18.58 -6.53
N GLU A 307 -3.12 -18.87 -5.25
CA GLU A 307 -3.13 -17.84 -4.19
C GLU A 307 -1.74 -17.24 -3.95
N TRP A 308 -0.67 -17.99 -4.23
CA TRP A 308 0.70 -17.50 -4.25
C TRP A 308 0.90 -16.38 -5.26
N TRP A 309 0.47 -16.61 -6.51
CA TRP A 309 0.58 -15.62 -7.57
C TRP A 309 -0.28 -14.39 -7.28
N ILE A 310 -1.49 -14.60 -6.74
CA ILE A 310 -2.37 -13.51 -6.30
C ILE A 310 -1.71 -12.67 -5.19
N LEU A 311 -1.08 -13.30 -4.19
CA LEU A 311 -0.37 -12.60 -3.11
C LEU A 311 0.71 -11.69 -3.69
N TRP A 312 1.63 -12.23 -4.51
CA TRP A 312 2.72 -11.42 -5.07
C TRP A 312 2.22 -10.32 -6.00
N ARG A 313 1.17 -10.60 -6.77
CA ARG A 313 0.52 -9.60 -7.62
C ARG A 313 -0.02 -8.44 -6.78
N ARG A 314 -0.71 -8.74 -5.68
CA ARG A 314 -1.30 -7.73 -4.77
C ARG A 314 -0.27 -6.84 -4.11
N ILE A 315 0.93 -7.35 -3.82
CA ILE A 315 1.99 -6.59 -3.13
C ILE A 315 3.14 -6.17 -4.04
N ALA A 316 2.98 -6.31 -5.36
CA ALA A 316 4.04 -6.09 -6.33
C ALA A 316 4.71 -4.71 -6.20
N GLY A 317 3.94 -3.68 -5.82
CA GLY A 317 4.47 -2.33 -5.66
C GLY A 317 5.38 -2.12 -4.45
N GLY A 318 5.29 -2.97 -3.44
CA GLY A 318 6.24 -2.96 -2.32
C GLY A 318 7.49 -3.83 -2.55
N LEU A 319 7.52 -4.63 -3.62
CA LEU A 319 8.66 -5.47 -3.94
C LEU A 319 9.77 -4.64 -4.59
N SER A 320 11.01 -4.86 -4.17
CA SER A 320 12.19 -4.30 -4.82
C SER A 320 12.37 -4.84 -6.25
N ALA A 321 13.14 -4.13 -7.08
CA ALA A 321 13.43 -4.54 -8.45
C ALA A 321 14.03 -5.95 -8.53
N GLY A 322 14.95 -6.29 -7.62
CA GLY A 322 15.54 -7.64 -7.54
C GLY A 322 14.52 -8.73 -7.20
N GLN A 323 13.57 -8.45 -6.31
CA GLN A 323 12.50 -9.40 -5.97
C GLN A 323 11.52 -9.58 -7.13
N GLN A 324 11.13 -8.50 -7.82
CA GLN A 324 10.28 -8.61 -9.00
C GLN A 324 10.97 -9.41 -10.12
N GLN A 325 12.27 -9.19 -10.35
CA GLN A 325 13.05 -9.97 -11.31
C GLN A 325 13.10 -11.46 -10.91
N ALA A 326 13.34 -11.76 -9.62
CA ALA A 326 13.37 -13.13 -9.11
C ALA A 326 12.02 -13.86 -9.25
N LEU A 327 10.89 -13.15 -9.21
CA LEU A 327 9.57 -13.71 -9.53
C LEU A 327 9.37 -13.92 -11.03
N ALA A 328 9.87 -13.00 -11.86
CA ALA A 328 9.69 -13.06 -13.31
C ALA A 328 10.55 -14.13 -13.98
N ASP A 329 11.83 -14.27 -13.62
CA ASP A 329 12.79 -15.12 -14.33
C ASP A 329 12.34 -16.58 -14.49
N PRO A 330 11.85 -17.27 -13.45
CA PRO A 330 11.37 -18.66 -13.58
C PRO A 330 10.15 -18.78 -14.50
N LEU A 331 9.37 -17.71 -14.67
CA LEU A 331 8.18 -17.66 -15.52
C LEU A 331 8.55 -17.33 -16.97
N LEU A 332 9.58 -16.52 -17.19
CA LEU A 332 10.02 -16.13 -18.53
C LEU A 332 10.58 -17.31 -19.32
N ALA A 333 11.32 -18.22 -18.70
CA ALA A 333 11.89 -19.39 -19.37
C ALA A 333 10.83 -20.28 -20.07
N PRO A 334 9.77 -20.77 -19.40
CA PRO A 334 8.72 -21.55 -20.06
C PRO A 334 7.90 -20.73 -21.07
N ILE A 335 7.70 -19.42 -20.83
CA ILE A 335 7.03 -18.53 -21.79
C ILE A 335 7.84 -18.41 -23.09
N ARG A 336 9.15 -18.20 -22.99
CA ARG A 336 10.07 -18.16 -24.15
C ARG A 336 10.06 -19.46 -24.93
N ALA A 337 10.11 -20.60 -24.24
CA ALA A 337 10.05 -21.91 -24.88
C ALA A 337 8.72 -22.12 -25.62
N TRP A 338 7.60 -21.71 -25.01
CA TRP A 338 6.29 -21.79 -25.65
C TRP A 338 6.16 -20.85 -26.84
N TYR A 339 6.63 -19.60 -26.70
CA TYR A 339 6.69 -18.62 -27.78
C TYR A 339 7.49 -19.14 -28.98
N HIS A 340 8.69 -19.69 -28.74
CA HIS A 340 9.51 -20.29 -29.77
C HIS A 340 8.78 -21.44 -30.48
N GLN A 341 8.12 -22.33 -29.73
CA GLN A 341 7.35 -23.42 -30.32
C GLN A 341 6.17 -22.91 -31.15
N ALA A 342 5.42 -21.92 -30.64
CA ALA A 342 4.22 -21.39 -31.27
C ALA A 342 4.49 -20.58 -32.55
N THR A 343 5.71 -20.06 -32.70
CA THR A 343 6.15 -19.25 -33.85
C THR A 343 6.95 -20.05 -34.87
N THR A 344 7.84 -20.95 -34.43
CA THR A 344 8.74 -21.71 -35.33
C THR A 344 8.28 -23.14 -35.61
N GLY A 345 7.33 -23.66 -34.82
CA GLY A 345 6.94 -25.08 -34.85
C GLY A 345 8.00 -26.05 -34.32
N ARG A 346 9.15 -25.55 -33.84
CA ARG A 346 10.28 -26.35 -33.34
C ARG A 346 10.42 -26.24 -31.82
N GLY A 347 10.81 -27.35 -31.19
CA GLY A 347 11.05 -27.46 -29.75
C GLY A 347 9.90 -28.12 -28.97
N LYS A 348 10.18 -28.44 -27.70
CA LYS A 348 9.15 -28.88 -26.74
C LYS A 348 8.58 -27.64 -26.06
N GLY A 349 7.28 -27.42 -26.19
CA GLY A 349 6.58 -26.39 -25.42
C GLY A 349 6.79 -26.65 -23.94
N GLY A 350 7.23 -25.63 -23.20
CA GLY A 350 7.29 -25.73 -21.75
C GLY A 350 5.91 -26.08 -21.18
N GLU A 351 5.87 -26.70 -20.00
CA GLU A 351 4.66 -26.88 -19.20
C GLU A 351 4.19 -25.51 -18.65
N PHE A 352 3.94 -24.56 -19.54
CA PHE A 352 3.18 -23.38 -19.22
C PHE A 352 1.72 -23.83 -19.20
N ALA A 353 1.02 -23.61 -18.09
CA ALA A 353 -0.35 -24.07 -17.86
C ALA A 353 -1.37 -23.28 -18.71
N SER A 354 -1.20 -23.29 -20.05
CA SER A 354 -2.04 -22.65 -21.04
C SER A 354 -3.49 -23.10 -20.86
N GLY A 355 -4.30 -22.23 -20.26
CA GLY A 355 -5.74 -22.47 -20.03
C GLY A 355 -6.17 -22.70 -18.59
N THR A 356 -5.28 -22.64 -17.60
CA THR A 356 -5.67 -22.73 -16.18
C THR A 356 -5.91 -21.36 -15.54
N HIS A 357 -6.71 -21.31 -14.48
CA HIS A 357 -6.85 -20.11 -13.65
C HIS A 357 -5.49 -19.64 -13.07
N GLU A 358 -4.63 -20.59 -12.72
CA GLU A 358 -3.24 -20.33 -12.30
C GLU A 358 -2.46 -19.53 -13.35
N ALA A 359 -2.55 -19.90 -14.63
CA ALA A 359 -1.85 -19.18 -15.70
C ALA A 359 -2.41 -17.76 -15.93
N ALA A 360 -3.71 -17.53 -15.72
CA ALA A 360 -4.26 -16.18 -15.76
C ALA A 360 -3.62 -15.29 -14.67
N GLU A 361 -3.42 -15.83 -13.47
CA GLU A 361 -2.76 -15.10 -12.38
C GLU A 361 -1.26 -14.88 -12.62
N VAL A 362 -0.58 -15.81 -13.29
CA VAL A 362 0.81 -15.61 -13.74
C VAL A 362 0.93 -14.41 -14.69
N TRP A 363 0.02 -14.28 -15.68
CA TRP A 363 0.02 -13.13 -16.57
C TRP A 363 -0.26 -11.82 -15.84
N ARG A 364 -1.24 -11.82 -14.92
CA ARG A 364 -1.55 -10.63 -14.11
C ARG A 364 -0.40 -10.25 -13.18
N LEU A 365 0.31 -11.23 -12.62
CA LEU A 365 1.54 -10.98 -11.87
C LEU A 365 2.57 -10.28 -12.76
N LEU A 366 2.93 -10.88 -13.90
CA LEU A 366 3.93 -10.29 -14.82
C LEU A 366 3.56 -8.87 -15.27
N GLY A 367 2.28 -8.61 -15.53
CA GLY A 367 1.78 -7.27 -15.84
C GLY A 367 1.92 -6.28 -14.68
N SER A 368 1.85 -6.76 -13.45
CA SER A 368 1.96 -5.93 -12.25
C SER A 368 3.40 -5.56 -11.91
N LEU A 369 4.43 -6.27 -12.43
CA LEU A 369 5.84 -6.05 -12.08
C LEU A 369 6.46 -4.84 -12.79
N GLU A 370 6.13 -3.63 -12.32
CA GLU A 370 6.53 -2.39 -12.99
C GLU A 370 8.02 -2.04 -12.87
N LEU A 371 8.77 -2.65 -11.94
CA LEU A 371 10.21 -2.42 -11.79
C LEU A 371 11.07 -3.31 -12.71
N LEU A 372 10.45 -4.18 -13.52
CA LEU A 372 11.19 -4.94 -14.53
C LEU A 372 11.87 -3.97 -15.51
N PRO A 373 13.10 -4.29 -15.96
CA PRO A 373 13.79 -3.49 -16.98
C PRO A 373 12.95 -3.32 -18.24
N ALA A 374 13.08 -2.17 -18.90
CA ALA A 374 12.35 -1.87 -20.14
C ALA A 374 12.62 -2.93 -21.23
N SER A 375 13.83 -3.50 -21.29
CA SER A 375 14.18 -4.60 -22.21
C SER A 375 13.35 -5.86 -21.96
N THR A 376 13.19 -6.27 -20.70
CA THR A 376 12.35 -7.41 -20.30
C THR A 376 10.88 -7.15 -20.62
N LYS A 377 10.40 -5.94 -20.35
CA LYS A 377 9.04 -5.51 -20.71
C LYS A 377 8.79 -5.53 -22.21
N LEU A 378 9.76 -5.08 -23.01
CA LEU A 378 9.69 -5.13 -24.48
C LEU A 378 9.64 -6.56 -25.00
N GLU A 379 10.46 -7.45 -24.46
CA GLU A 379 10.43 -8.88 -24.80
C GLU A 379 9.06 -9.49 -24.48
N LEU A 380 8.56 -9.27 -23.26
CA LEU A 380 7.24 -9.73 -22.81
C LEU A 380 6.11 -9.20 -23.70
N GLY A 381 6.10 -7.90 -24.00
CA GLY A 381 5.06 -7.30 -24.82
C GLY A 381 5.04 -7.82 -26.26
N ARG A 382 6.23 -8.05 -26.86
CA ARG A 382 6.33 -8.70 -28.18
C ARG A 382 5.74 -10.10 -28.16
N MET A 383 6.11 -10.92 -27.16
CA MET A 383 5.53 -12.26 -27.01
C MET A 383 4.01 -12.18 -26.82
N LEU A 384 3.52 -11.34 -25.91
CA LEU A 384 2.08 -11.19 -25.66
C LEU A 384 1.28 -10.87 -26.93
N VAL A 385 1.75 -9.91 -27.73
CA VAL A 385 1.08 -9.51 -28.99
C VAL A 385 1.00 -10.63 -30.02
N GLU A 386 2.02 -11.48 -30.12
CA GLU A 386 1.99 -12.62 -31.05
C GLU A 386 1.18 -13.81 -30.54
N LEU A 387 1.09 -13.96 -29.22
CA LEU A 387 0.42 -15.09 -28.58
C LEU A 387 -1.08 -14.85 -28.30
N VAL A 388 -1.51 -13.61 -28.08
CA VAL A 388 -2.88 -13.26 -27.65
C VAL A 388 -3.97 -13.73 -28.63
N GLY A 389 -3.66 -13.81 -29.92
CA GLY A 389 -4.58 -14.30 -30.97
C GLY A 389 -4.65 -15.82 -31.10
N LYS A 390 -3.82 -16.59 -30.38
CA LYS A 390 -3.79 -18.05 -30.52
C LYS A 390 -4.97 -18.69 -29.80
N LYS A 391 -5.71 -19.57 -30.48
CA LYS A 391 -6.90 -20.28 -29.95
C LYS A 391 -6.64 -21.02 -28.63
N LYS A 392 -5.46 -21.64 -28.48
CA LYS A 392 -5.08 -22.36 -27.24
C LYS A 392 -4.97 -21.46 -25.99
N LEU A 393 -4.86 -20.14 -26.16
CA LEU A 393 -4.74 -19.17 -25.07
C LEU A 393 -6.01 -18.36 -24.84
N GLU A 394 -7.11 -18.69 -25.51
CA GLU A 394 -8.38 -17.97 -25.41
C GLU A 394 -8.88 -17.85 -23.97
N ALA A 395 -8.77 -18.91 -23.17
CA ALA A 395 -9.19 -18.93 -21.77
C ALA A 395 -8.40 -17.96 -20.86
N VAL A 396 -7.20 -17.55 -21.25
CA VAL A 396 -6.34 -16.62 -20.49
C VAL A 396 -6.13 -15.28 -21.22
N ARG A 397 -6.80 -15.09 -22.37
CA ARG A 397 -6.62 -13.91 -23.24
C ARG A 397 -6.86 -12.61 -22.51
N SER A 398 -7.93 -12.53 -21.71
CA SER A 398 -8.27 -11.33 -20.95
C SER A 398 -7.14 -10.92 -19.98
N ALA A 399 -6.53 -11.90 -19.30
CA ALA A 399 -5.37 -11.66 -18.42
C ALA A 399 -4.11 -11.25 -19.20
N MET A 400 -3.87 -11.83 -20.38
CA MET A 400 -2.76 -11.44 -21.27
C MET A 400 -2.90 -10.01 -21.79
N VAL A 401 -4.10 -9.62 -22.22
CA VAL A 401 -4.39 -8.27 -22.70
C VAL A 401 -4.25 -7.26 -21.57
N TRP A 402 -4.78 -7.57 -20.39
CA TRP A 402 -4.60 -6.76 -19.19
C TRP A 402 -3.10 -6.57 -18.87
N ALA A 403 -2.31 -7.65 -18.93
CA ALA A 403 -0.88 -7.58 -18.67
C ALA A 403 -0.15 -6.72 -19.71
N LEU A 404 -0.51 -6.85 -20.99
CA LEU A 404 0.04 -6.01 -22.06
C LEU A 404 -0.28 -4.53 -21.84
N GLY A 405 -1.51 -4.21 -21.43
CA GLY A 405 -1.92 -2.85 -21.06
C GLY A 405 -1.09 -2.27 -19.91
N ARG A 406 -0.85 -3.05 -18.85
CA ARG A 406 -0.01 -2.63 -17.72
C ARG A 406 1.47 -2.46 -18.10
N ILE A 407 2.03 -3.41 -18.84
CA ILE A 407 3.44 -3.35 -19.30
C ILE A 407 3.67 -2.14 -20.20
N GLY A 408 2.71 -1.86 -21.08
CA GLY A 408 2.76 -0.74 -22.01
C GLY A 408 2.21 0.58 -21.47
N ALA A 409 1.80 0.65 -20.19
CA ALA A 409 1.17 1.84 -19.63
C ALA A 409 2.07 3.08 -19.76
N ARG A 410 1.50 4.20 -20.22
CA ARG A 410 2.23 5.47 -20.37
C ARG A 410 2.53 6.14 -19.03
N GLN A 411 1.69 5.87 -18.05
CA GLN A 411 1.83 6.28 -16.66
C GLN A 411 1.80 5.02 -15.78
N PRO A 412 2.97 4.52 -15.35
CA PRO A 412 3.05 3.45 -14.37
C PRO A 412 2.31 3.83 -13.08
N VAL A 413 1.85 2.82 -12.35
CA VAL A 413 1.16 3.01 -11.07
C VAL A 413 2.15 3.36 -9.96
N TYR A 414 3.30 2.69 -9.96
CA TYR A 414 4.33 2.84 -8.93
C TYR A 414 5.76 2.75 -9.48
N GLY A 415 5.94 2.21 -10.70
CA GLY A 415 7.24 2.09 -11.33
C GLY A 415 7.81 3.44 -11.79
N PRO A 416 9.15 3.59 -11.79
CA PRO A 416 9.79 4.81 -12.26
C PRO A 416 9.67 4.95 -13.77
N LEU A 417 9.67 6.20 -14.25
CA LEU A 417 9.43 6.54 -15.66
C LEU A 417 10.46 5.94 -16.63
N ASN A 418 11.68 5.65 -16.17
CA ASN A 418 12.73 5.00 -16.96
C ASN A 418 12.43 3.53 -17.30
N THR A 419 11.38 2.93 -16.71
CA THR A 419 10.93 1.57 -17.05
C THR A 419 9.77 1.57 -18.04
N VAL A 420 9.31 2.74 -18.50
CA VAL A 420 8.25 2.87 -19.50
C VAL A 420 8.79 2.44 -20.86
N VAL A 421 8.04 1.59 -21.57
CA VAL A 421 8.45 1.14 -22.91
C VAL A 421 8.33 2.28 -23.92
N PRO A 422 9.24 2.37 -24.91
CA PRO A 422 9.20 3.44 -25.91
C PRO A 422 7.87 3.52 -26.69
N PRO A 423 7.43 4.72 -27.08
CA PRO A 423 6.12 4.96 -27.69
C PRO A 423 5.91 4.21 -29.01
N GLU A 424 6.96 3.96 -29.78
CA GLU A 424 6.88 3.22 -31.03
C GLU A 424 6.43 1.77 -30.83
N PHE A 425 6.87 1.11 -29.75
CA PHE A 425 6.44 -0.25 -29.43
C PHE A 425 5.02 -0.25 -28.86
N ALA A 426 4.69 0.70 -27.98
CA ALA A 426 3.35 0.83 -27.43
C ALA A 426 2.30 1.14 -28.52
N ALA A 427 2.64 1.96 -29.52
CA ALA A 427 1.79 2.23 -30.68
C ALA A 427 1.52 0.96 -31.50
N ALA A 428 2.54 0.14 -31.75
CA ALA A 428 2.39 -1.13 -32.44
C ALA A 428 1.51 -2.13 -31.65
N TRP A 429 1.67 -2.17 -30.32
CA TRP A 429 0.85 -3.01 -29.45
C TRP A 429 -0.60 -2.53 -29.42
N LEU A 430 -0.83 -1.21 -29.32
CA LEU A 430 -2.15 -0.59 -29.38
C LEU A 430 -2.92 -1.01 -30.64
N GLN A 431 -2.30 -0.92 -31.81
CA GLN A 431 -2.92 -1.34 -33.07
C GLN A 431 -3.34 -2.81 -33.05
N LYS A 432 -2.53 -3.69 -32.45
CA LYS A 432 -2.84 -5.12 -32.33
C LYS A 432 -3.96 -5.39 -31.33
N VAL A 433 -3.98 -4.69 -30.19
CA VAL A 433 -5.03 -4.81 -29.18
C VAL A 433 -6.38 -4.36 -29.75
N MET A 434 -6.43 -3.27 -30.50
CA MET A 434 -7.65 -2.76 -31.15
C MET A 434 -8.25 -3.73 -32.21
N GLN A 435 -7.48 -4.70 -32.68
CA GLN A 435 -7.93 -5.73 -33.64
C GLN A 435 -8.50 -6.99 -32.95
N LEU A 436 -8.37 -7.11 -31.62
CA LEU A 436 -8.82 -8.29 -30.89
C LEU A 436 -10.34 -8.35 -30.79
N LYS A 437 -10.89 -9.56 -30.91
CA LYS A 437 -12.31 -9.87 -30.74
C LYS A 437 -12.50 -11.05 -29.77
N PRO A 438 -13.51 -11.01 -28.87
CA PRO A 438 -14.35 -9.85 -28.56
C PRO A 438 -13.56 -8.74 -27.84
N ALA A 439 -14.00 -7.49 -27.97
CA ALA A 439 -13.44 -6.34 -27.26
C ALA A 439 -14.05 -6.28 -25.84
N ASP A 440 -13.55 -7.11 -24.94
CA ASP A 440 -14.00 -7.12 -23.54
C ASP A 440 -13.46 -5.90 -22.76
N ALA A 441 -13.85 -5.79 -21.49
CA ALA A 441 -13.39 -4.70 -20.60
C ALA A 441 -11.86 -4.63 -20.47
N ALA A 442 -11.15 -5.76 -20.55
CA ALA A 442 -9.69 -5.78 -20.47
C ALA A 442 -9.05 -5.19 -21.74
N VAL A 443 -9.64 -5.41 -22.91
CA VAL A 443 -9.22 -4.74 -24.16
C VAL A 443 -9.41 -3.24 -24.06
N GLY A 444 -10.59 -2.77 -23.59
CA GLY A 444 -10.85 -1.34 -23.39
C GLY A 444 -9.85 -0.68 -22.43
N LEU A 445 -9.59 -1.32 -21.29
CA LEU A 445 -8.59 -0.86 -20.31
C LEU A 445 -7.19 -0.81 -20.92
N ALA A 446 -6.77 -1.85 -21.65
CA ALA A 446 -5.46 -1.90 -22.26
C ALA A 446 -5.26 -0.80 -23.32
N VAL A 447 -6.28 -0.53 -24.15
CA VAL A 447 -6.27 0.59 -25.11
C VAL A 447 -6.09 1.93 -24.40
N MET A 448 -6.85 2.18 -23.33
CA MET A 448 -6.71 3.40 -22.53
C MET A 448 -5.30 3.51 -21.94
N LEU A 449 -4.78 2.47 -21.27
CA LEU A 449 -3.46 2.51 -20.63
C LEU A 449 -2.30 2.75 -21.62
N LEU A 450 -2.39 2.15 -22.81
CA LEU A 450 -1.40 2.30 -23.88
C LEU A 450 -1.42 3.69 -24.52
N ALA A 451 -2.60 4.31 -24.61
CA ALA A 451 -2.80 5.58 -25.32
C ALA A 451 -2.97 6.81 -24.41
N ARG A 452 -3.07 6.61 -23.08
CA ARG A 452 -3.28 7.67 -22.09
C ARG A 452 -2.28 8.80 -22.28
N ARG A 453 -2.78 10.02 -22.31
CA ARG A 453 -1.97 11.23 -22.42
C ARG A 453 -1.31 11.55 -21.08
N THR A 454 -0.04 11.93 -21.14
CA THR A 454 0.80 12.26 -19.98
C THR A 454 1.44 13.64 -20.06
N ASP A 455 1.22 14.36 -21.17
CA ASP A 455 1.85 15.65 -21.49
C ASP A 455 3.39 15.59 -21.53
N ASP A 456 3.91 14.39 -21.82
CA ASP A 456 5.34 14.12 -21.97
C ASP A 456 5.61 13.54 -23.36
N ARG A 457 6.34 14.30 -24.17
CA ARG A 457 6.68 13.96 -25.56
C ARG A 457 7.39 12.61 -25.70
N TYR A 458 8.16 12.19 -24.70
CA TYR A 458 8.93 10.93 -24.78
C TYR A 458 8.11 9.70 -24.41
N ARG A 459 6.94 9.88 -23.77
CA ARG A 459 6.05 8.79 -23.37
C ARG A 459 4.80 8.73 -24.23
N ASP A 460 4.24 9.89 -24.56
CA ASP A 460 2.99 10.00 -25.30
C ASP A 460 3.11 9.40 -26.71
N LEU A 461 2.06 8.68 -27.11
CA LEU A 461 1.93 8.22 -28.48
C LEU A 461 1.69 9.41 -29.42
N PRO A 462 2.07 9.32 -30.72
CA PRO A 462 1.69 10.33 -31.70
C PRO A 462 0.18 10.59 -31.71
N GLU A 463 -0.22 11.84 -31.94
CA GLU A 463 -1.63 12.25 -31.88
C GLU A 463 -2.54 11.40 -32.77
N SER A 464 -2.06 10.99 -33.95
CA SER A 464 -2.78 10.08 -34.86
C SER A 464 -3.18 8.76 -34.20
N HIS A 465 -2.30 8.18 -33.39
CA HIS A 465 -2.57 6.92 -32.67
C HIS A 465 -3.55 7.15 -31.51
N ARG A 466 -3.40 8.26 -30.78
CA ARG A 466 -4.35 8.61 -29.70
C ARG A 466 -5.76 8.86 -30.23
N ARG A 467 -5.89 9.61 -31.34
CA ARG A 467 -7.18 9.84 -32.02
C ARG A 467 -7.83 8.55 -32.53
N ALA A 468 -7.03 7.61 -33.01
CA ALA A 468 -7.52 6.28 -33.39
C ALA A 468 -8.02 5.49 -32.17
N ALA A 469 -7.29 5.53 -31.05
CA ALA A 469 -7.70 4.90 -29.79
C ALA A 469 -9.03 5.48 -29.25
N VAL A 470 -9.19 6.81 -29.26
CA VAL A 470 -10.43 7.49 -28.85
C VAL A 470 -11.61 7.07 -29.71
N THR A 471 -11.45 7.10 -31.04
CA THR A 471 -12.50 6.66 -31.97
C THR A 471 -12.90 5.22 -31.69
N TRP A 472 -11.92 4.34 -31.51
CA TRP A 472 -12.18 2.94 -31.21
C TRP A 472 -12.87 2.73 -29.86
N LEU A 473 -12.44 3.43 -28.80
CA LEU A 473 -13.07 3.36 -27.48
C LEU A 473 -14.54 3.81 -27.54
N ARG A 474 -14.83 4.86 -28.32
CA ARG A 474 -16.19 5.32 -28.58
C ARG A 474 -17.03 4.25 -29.28
N ASP A 475 -16.49 3.62 -30.33
CA ASP A 475 -17.19 2.57 -31.08
C ASP A 475 -17.45 1.32 -30.23
N GLN A 476 -16.56 1.01 -29.28
CA GLN A 476 -16.74 -0.08 -28.31
C GLN A 476 -17.59 0.33 -27.10
N HIS A 477 -18.16 1.53 -27.07
CA HIS A 477 -18.99 2.04 -25.97
C HIS A 477 -18.28 1.99 -24.61
N ALA A 478 -16.98 2.32 -24.58
CA ALA A 478 -16.21 2.44 -23.35
C ALA A 478 -16.69 3.63 -22.49
N SER A 479 -16.23 3.70 -21.22
CA SER A 479 -16.59 4.81 -20.33
C SER A 479 -16.10 6.15 -20.88
N GLN A 480 -16.88 7.21 -20.64
CA GLN A 480 -16.51 8.57 -21.06
C GLN A 480 -15.17 9.00 -20.46
N HIS A 481 -14.87 8.61 -19.21
CA HIS A 481 -13.60 8.89 -18.56
C HIS A 481 -12.39 8.24 -19.28
N PHE A 482 -12.55 7.07 -19.91
CA PHE A 482 -11.47 6.49 -20.74
C PHE A 482 -11.14 7.36 -21.95
N LEU A 483 -12.14 7.96 -22.59
CA LEU A 483 -11.93 8.87 -23.72
C LEU A 483 -11.19 10.12 -23.23
N GLU A 484 -11.62 10.70 -22.11
CA GLU A 484 -11.00 11.88 -21.50
C GLU A 484 -9.53 11.63 -21.11
N LEU A 485 -9.22 10.47 -20.51
CA LEU A 485 -7.85 10.08 -20.16
C LEU A 485 -6.91 9.98 -21.37
N VAL A 486 -7.43 9.57 -22.53
CA VAL A 486 -6.64 9.48 -23.77
C VAL A 486 -6.50 10.84 -24.46
N GLU A 487 -7.53 11.69 -24.41
CA GLU A 487 -7.52 13.02 -25.04
C GLU A 487 -6.76 14.07 -24.23
N GLN A 488 -6.99 14.10 -22.92
CA GLN A 488 -6.62 15.19 -22.01
C GLN A 488 -5.66 14.73 -20.91
N GLY A 489 -5.55 13.43 -20.65
CA GLY A 489 -4.78 12.90 -19.51
C GLY A 489 -5.59 12.99 -18.22
N GLY A 490 -4.92 13.06 -17.07
CA GLY A 490 -5.59 13.15 -15.76
C GLY A 490 -5.25 11.99 -14.83
N ARG A 491 -6.08 11.73 -13.80
CA ARG A 491 -5.92 10.62 -12.84
C ARG A 491 -7.02 9.57 -13.04
N LEU A 492 -6.70 8.32 -12.71
CA LEU A 492 -7.68 7.22 -12.73
C LEU A 492 -8.70 7.39 -11.60
N ALA A 493 -9.97 7.17 -11.92
CA ALA A 493 -11.04 7.05 -10.93
C ALA A 493 -10.93 5.74 -10.13
N GLU A 494 -11.63 5.62 -9.00
CA GLU A 494 -11.54 4.47 -8.09
C GLU A 494 -11.84 3.13 -8.78
N GLU A 495 -12.88 3.08 -9.63
CA GLU A 495 -13.26 1.88 -10.37
C GLU A 495 -12.13 1.43 -11.31
N GLU A 496 -11.49 2.40 -11.96
CA GLU A 496 -10.42 2.18 -12.93
C GLU A 496 -9.11 1.81 -12.23
N GLN A 497 -8.83 2.40 -11.07
CA GLN A 497 -7.77 1.93 -10.18
C GLN A 497 -8.03 0.47 -9.81
N GLY A 498 -9.25 0.11 -9.42
CA GLY A 498 -9.63 -1.29 -9.14
C GLY A 498 -9.38 -2.23 -10.34
N MET A 499 -9.70 -1.79 -11.55
CA MET A 499 -9.39 -2.52 -12.78
C MET A 499 -7.89 -2.66 -13.00
N VAL A 500 -7.13 -1.58 -12.78
CA VAL A 500 -5.67 -1.55 -12.93
C VAL A 500 -5.01 -2.45 -11.91
N PHE A 501 -5.41 -2.47 -10.64
CA PHE A 501 -4.83 -3.38 -9.63
C PHE A 501 -5.36 -4.82 -9.71
N GLY A 502 -6.41 -5.06 -10.51
CA GLY A 502 -7.08 -6.35 -10.63
C GLY A 502 -7.88 -6.74 -9.38
N GLU A 503 -8.11 -5.78 -8.48
CA GLU A 503 -8.88 -5.88 -7.25
C GLU A 503 -9.17 -4.47 -6.67
N SER A 504 -10.23 -4.33 -5.89
CA SER A 504 -10.50 -3.09 -5.14
C SER A 504 -9.44 -2.86 -4.06
N LEU A 505 -8.76 -1.71 -4.15
CA LEU A 505 -7.92 -1.22 -3.06
C LEU A 505 -8.77 -0.88 -1.83
N PRO A 506 -8.19 -0.93 -0.62
CA PRO A 506 -8.87 -0.44 0.58
C PRO A 506 -9.32 1.00 0.34
N LYS A 507 -10.58 1.29 0.62
CA LYS A 507 -11.10 2.66 0.49
C LYS A 507 -10.45 3.52 1.56
N GLY A 508 -9.39 4.23 1.20
CA GLY A 508 -8.82 5.35 1.97
C GLY A 508 -9.69 6.62 1.92
N LEU A 509 -10.99 6.47 1.62
CA LEU A 509 -12.05 7.46 1.46
C LEU A 509 -11.95 8.47 0.29
N ARG A 510 -13.15 8.75 -0.22
CA ARG A 510 -13.53 9.56 -1.39
C ARG A 510 -13.66 11.03 -1.01
N ILE A 511 -13.42 11.91 -1.98
CA ILE A 511 -14.00 13.25 -2.03
C ILE A 511 -15.05 13.22 -3.14
N LEU A 512 -16.26 13.74 -2.87
CA LEU A 512 -17.21 14.15 -3.90
C LEU A 512 -16.78 15.50 -4.46
#